data_AF-A0A7V6YYB0-F1
#
_entry.id   AF-A0A7V6YYB0-F1
#
_cell.length_a   1.000
_cell.length_b   1.000
_cell.length_c   1.000
_cell.angle_alpha   90.00
_cell.angle_beta   90.00
_cell.angle_gamma   90.00
#
_symmetry.space_group_name_H-M   'P 1'
#
loop_
_entity.id
_entity.type
_entity.pdbx_description
1 polymer ?
#
loop_
_entity_poly.entity_id
_entity_poly.type
_entity_poly.pdbx_seq_one_letter_code
_entity_poly.pdbx_strand_id
1 'polypeptide(L)'
;MTNRACRREVAFTLVEMLVVIAVIAILAGLLFAVMPAVGRARVVKTARAELTQIQTAIEAYKARHGVYPPSTTNANPDVPMGNLPNALYLELVGTVFANSAFSTLDGTYSIPAALLPARLGLSGLLNSSTSRTATDEKAAPENFLKELKPTQIGTNNNVRVLVLSEDPTRVWQYNSANPVRNPGGYDLWIWVEAGNRTNLISNWNQ
;
A
#
# COMPACT_ATOMS: atom_id res chain seq x y z
N MET A 1 19.34 -17.18 -73.58
CA MET A 1 18.09 -17.85 -73.15
C MET A 1 17.82 -17.43 -71.71
N THR A 2 16.93 -16.46 -71.47
CA THR A 2 16.62 -15.94 -70.12
C THR A 2 15.26 -16.49 -69.68
N ASN A 3 15.29 -17.42 -68.74
CA ASN A 3 14.12 -18.10 -68.21
C ASN A 3 13.42 -17.18 -67.21
N ARG A 4 12.28 -16.57 -67.59
CA ARG A 4 11.47 -15.77 -66.66
C ARG A 4 10.55 -16.70 -65.90
N ALA A 5 10.89 -17.00 -64.65
CA ALA A 5 9.99 -17.67 -63.73
C ALA A 5 8.76 -16.76 -63.50
N CYS A 6 7.59 -17.21 -63.96
CA CYS A 6 6.31 -16.56 -63.69
C CYS A 6 6.04 -16.66 -62.19
N ARG A 7 6.18 -15.54 -61.48
CA ARG A 7 5.83 -15.43 -60.06
C ARG A 7 4.30 -15.47 -59.99
N ARG A 8 3.76 -16.62 -59.60
CA ARG A 8 2.32 -16.81 -59.40
C ARG A 8 1.90 -15.94 -58.22
N GLU A 9 1.29 -14.79 -58.51
CA GLU A 9 0.66 -13.98 -57.46
C GLU A 9 -0.59 -14.72 -56.99
N VAL A 10 -0.58 -15.13 -55.74
CA VAL A 10 -1.70 -15.80 -55.08
C VAL A 10 -2.70 -14.71 -54.72
N ALA A 11 -3.78 -14.58 -55.51
CA ALA A 11 -4.86 -13.68 -55.19
C ALA A 11 -5.71 -14.27 -54.05
N PHE A 12 -5.79 -13.55 -52.93
CA PHE A 12 -6.63 -13.94 -51.80
C PHE A 12 -8.11 -13.85 -52.16
N THR A 13 -8.88 -14.84 -51.74
CA THR A 13 -10.33 -14.83 -51.95
C THR A 13 -11.02 -13.97 -50.88
N LEU A 14 -12.14 -13.32 -51.24
CA LEU A 14 -12.97 -12.58 -50.28
C LEU A 14 -13.44 -13.46 -49.12
N VAL A 15 -13.66 -14.75 -49.39
CA VAL A 15 -14.08 -15.74 -48.39
C VAL A 15 -12.97 -16.00 -47.38
N GLU A 16 -11.71 -16.11 -47.80
CA GLU A 16 -10.58 -16.27 -46.86
C GLU A 16 -10.45 -15.06 -45.94
N MET A 17 -10.58 -13.85 -46.46
CA MET A 17 -10.53 -12.65 -45.64
C MET A 17 -11.72 -12.56 -44.67
N LEU A 18 -12.92 -13.02 -45.08
CA LEU A 18 -14.10 -13.06 -44.22
C LEU A 18 -13.94 -14.05 -43.04
N VAL A 19 -13.40 -15.23 -43.30
CA VAL A 19 -13.14 -16.23 -42.25
C VAL A 19 -12.09 -15.72 -41.26
N VAL A 20 -11.03 -15.07 -41.75
CA VAL A 20 -9.97 -14.52 -40.89
C VAL A 20 -10.52 -13.47 -39.94
N ILE A 21 -11.31 -12.50 -40.43
CA ILE A 21 -11.89 -11.48 -39.55
C ILE A 21 -12.90 -12.08 -38.57
N ALA A 22 -13.65 -13.12 -38.96
CA ALA A 22 -14.57 -13.82 -38.07
C ALA A 22 -13.82 -14.52 -36.92
N VAL A 23 -12.70 -15.19 -37.22
CA VAL A 23 -11.85 -15.82 -36.18
C VAL A 23 -11.24 -14.76 -35.27
N ILE A 24 -10.71 -13.66 -35.81
CA ILE A 24 -10.15 -12.56 -34.99
C ILE A 24 -11.23 -11.95 -34.09
N ALA A 25 -12.46 -11.74 -34.58
CA ALA A 25 -13.56 -11.20 -33.79
C ALA A 25 -13.96 -12.12 -32.63
N ILE A 26 -14.01 -13.44 -32.86
CA ILE A 26 -14.29 -14.43 -31.81
C ILE A 26 -13.18 -14.42 -30.76
N LEU A 27 -11.91 -14.47 -31.19
CA LEU A 27 -10.77 -14.46 -30.28
C LEU A 27 -10.72 -13.16 -29.47
N ALA A 28 -10.94 -12.01 -30.11
CA ALA A 28 -11.00 -10.72 -29.43
C ALA A 28 -12.13 -10.68 -28.39
N GLY A 29 -13.33 -11.16 -28.74
CA GLY A 29 -14.47 -11.22 -27.83
C GLY A 29 -14.20 -12.04 -26.57
N LEU A 30 -13.54 -13.20 -26.72
CA LEU A 30 -13.15 -14.04 -25.58
C LEU A 30 -12.10 -13.36 -24.69
N LEU A 31 -11.13 -12.64 -25.27
CA LEU A 31 -10.10 -11.91 -24.51
C LEU A 31 -10.70 -10.77 -23.69
N PHE A 32 -11.64 -10.00 -24.25
CA PHE A 32 -12.29 -8.89 -23.54
C PHE A 32 -13.12 -9.37 -22.35
N ALA A 33 -13.75 -10.55 -22.44
CA ALA A 33 -14.57 -11.09 -21.35
C ALA A 33 -13.78 -11.41 -20.07
N VAL A 34 -12.47 -11.68 -20.16
CA VAL A 34 -11.63 -12.13 -19.02
C VAL A 34 -10.93 -10.97 -18.30
N MET A 35 -10.74 -9.82 -18.96
CA MET A 35 -10.00 -8.67 -18.41
C MET A 35 -10.48 -8.20 -17.02
N PRO A 36 -11.79 -8.11 -16.71
CA PRO A 36 -12.26 -7.66 -15.40
C PRO A 36 -11.89 -8.61 -14.24
N ALA A 37 -11.73 -9.91 -14.51
CA ALA A 37 -11.38 -10.90 -13.48
C ALA A 37 -9.91 -10.83 -13.08
N VAL A 38 -9.01 -10.55 -14.04
CA VAL A 38 -7.57 -10.42 -13.81
C VAL A 38 -7.24 -9.22 -12.92
N GLY A 39 -7.95 -8.09 -13.12
CA GLY A 39 -7.80 -6.90 -12.27
C GLY A 39 -8.11 -7.19 -10.80
N ARG A 40 -9.17 -7.95 -10.51
CA ARG A 40 -9.61 -8.26 -9.13
C ARG A 40 -8.60 -9.12 -8.38
N ALA A 41 -8.09 -10.16 -9.02
CA ALA A 41 -7.08 -11.04 -8.42
C ALA A 41 -5.77 -10.28 -8.14
N ARG A 42 -5.42 -9.32 -9.01
CA ARG A 42 -4.24 -8.47 -8.83
C ARG A 42 -4.33 -7.62 -7.57
N VAL A 43 -5.44 -6.92 -7.31
CA VAL A 43 -5.58 -6.05 -6.13
C VAL A 43 -5.40 -6.84 -4.84
N VAL A 44 -6.04 -8.01 -4.71
CA VAL A 44 -5.90 -8.88 -3.53
C VAL A 44 -4.48 -9.40 -3.37
N LYS A 45 -3.82 -9.79 -4.47
CA LYS A 45 -2.43 -10.25 -4.45
C LYS A 45 -1.48 -9.14 -4.02
N THR A 46 -1.64 -7.93 -4.56
CA THR A 46 -0.85 -6.76 -4.17
C THR A 46 -1.06 -6.43 -2.70
N ALA A 47 -2.30 -6.41 -2.22
CA ALA A 47 -2.60 -6.15 -0.80
C ALA A 47 -1.91 -7.14 0.13
N ARG A 48 -1.85 -8.43 -0.21
CA ARG A 48 -1.14 -9.45 0.59
C ARG A 48 0.38 -9.25 0.59
N ALA A 49 0.95 -8.85 -0.55
CA ALA A 49 2.38 -8.56 -0.65
C ALA A 49 2.75 -7.32 0.18
N GLU A 50 1.96 -6.26 0.09
CA GLU A 50 2.15 -5.04 0.88
C GLU A 50 1.94 -5.27 2.37
N LEU A 51 0.95 -6.10 2.75
CA LEU A 51 0.78 -6.54 4.14
C LEU A 51 2.09 -7.12 4.69
N THR A 52 2.68 -8.06 3.95
CA THR A 52 3.93 -8.72 4.36
C THR A 52 5.09 -7.73 4.49
N GLN A 53 5.18 -6.77 3.56
CA GLN A 53 6.18 -5.68 3.61
C GLN A 53 6.02 -4.83 4.87
N ILE A 54 4.79 -4.41 5.18
CA ILE A 54 4.49 -3.59 6.36
C ILE A 54 4.74 -4.38 7.65
N GLN A 55 4.33 -5.64 7.71
CA GLN A 55 4.59 -6.52 8.87
C GLN A 55 6.09 -6.64 9.14
N THR A 56 6.90 -6.84 8.10
CA THR A 56 8.37 -6.93 8.24
C THR A 56 8.95 -5.64 8.82
N ALA A 57 8.46 -4.47 8.37
CA ALA A 57 8.88 -3.18 8.91
C ALA A 57 8.45 -3.00 10.38
N ILE A 58 7.24 -3.43 10.74
CA ILE A 58 6.73 -3.38 12.12
C ILE A 58 7.56 -4.27 13.06
N GLU A 59 7.90 -5.48 12.64
CA GLU A 59 8.74 -6.39 13.43
C GLU A 59 10.17 -5.86 13.57
N ALA A 60 10.73 -5.27 12.52
CA ALA A 60 12.04 -4.60 12.60
C ALA A 60 12.01 -3.40 13.56
N TYR A 61 10.93 -2.61 13.53
CA TYR A 61 10.72 -1.53 14.48
C TYR A 61 10.68 -2.05 15.92
N LYS A 62 9.91 -3.12 16.18
CA LYS A 62 9.84 -3.73 17.52
C LYS A 62 11.19 -4.27 17.98
N ALA A 63 11.95 -4.91 17.09
CA ALA A 63 13.29 -5.38 17.41
C ALA A 63 14.22 -4.22 17.82
N ARG A 64 14.05 -3.03 17.22
CA ARG A 64 14.85 -1.84 17.53
C ARG A 64 14.39 -1.11 18.79
N HIS A 65 13.08 -0.97 19.00
CA HIS A 65 12.49 -0.14 20.04
C HIS A 65 11.94 -0.91 21.24
N GLY A 66 11.88 -2.24 21.17
CA GLY A 66 11.31 -3.12 22.21
C GLY A 66 9.77 -3.13 22.27
N VAL A 67 9.11 -2.20 21.57
CA VAL A 67 7.66 -2.05 21.52
C VAL A 67 7.18 -1.92 20.08
N TYR A 68 5.95 -2.33 19.81
CA TYR A 68 5.32 -2.06 18.51
C TYR A 68 5.09 -0.55 18.31
N PRO A 69 5.05 -0.05 17.05
CA PRO A 69 4.70 1.33 16.77
C PRO A 69 3.44 1.75 17.55
N PRO A 70 3.46 2.87 18.28
CA PRO A 70 2.33 3.28 19.09
C PRO A 70 1.12 3.62 18.22
N SER A 71 -0.05 3.14 18.62
CA SER A 71 -1.35 3.58 18.09
C SER A 71 -2.23 4.07 19.23
N THR A 72 -3.20 4.91 18.91
CA THR A 72 -4.17 5.49 19.88
C THR A 72 -5.60 5.22 19.45
N THR A 73 -5.78 4.90 18.17
CA THR A 73 -7.06 4.53 17.60
C THR A 73 -7.43 3.15 18.11
N ASN A 74 -8.55 3.07 18.83
CA ASN A 74 -9.31 1.82 19.02
C ASN A 74 -9.94 1.40 17.68
N ALA A 75 -9.13 1.36 16.62
CA ALA A 75 -9.56 0.91 15.32
C ALA A 75 -9.98 -0.55 15.50
N ASN A 76 -11.27 -0.79 15.32
CA ASN A 76 -11.88 -2.10 15.44
C ASN A 76 -12.10 -2.64 14.03
N PRO A 77 -11.56 -3.82 13.67
CA PRO A 77 -11.79 -4.40 12.35
C PRO A 77 -13.27 -4.67 12.04
N ASP A 78 -14.12 -4.82 13.06
CA ASP A 78 -15.55 -5.12 12.91
C ASP A 78 -16.40 -3.88 12.60
N VAL A 79 -15.84 -2.69 12.82
CA VAL A 79 -16.48 -1.44 12.46
C VAL A 79 -15.85 -0.98 11.15
N PRO A 80 -16.64 -0.65 10.11
CA PRO A 80 -16.13 0.05 8.93
C PRO A 80 -15.78 1.49 9.32
N MET A 81 -14.78 1.67 10.18
CA MET A 81 -14.18 2.98 10.44
C MET A 81 -13.32 3.27 9.22
N GLY A 82 -13.95 3.85 8.21
CA GLY A 82 -13.28 4.31 7.00
C GLY A 82 -12.17 5.28 7.38
N ASN A 83 -10.97 5.01 6.87
CA ASN A 83 -9.90 5.99 6.71
C ASN A 83 -9.64 6.88 7.93
N LEU A 84 -9.44 6.31 9.12
CA LEU A 84 -8.87 7.07 10.22
C LEU A 84 -7.36 7.27 9.98
N PRO A 85 -6.83 8.47 10.23
CA PRO A 85 -5.40 8.68 10.21
C PRO A 85 -4.77 7.92 11.37
N ASN A 86 -3.65 7.24 11.10
CA ASN A 86 -2.85 6.58 12.11
C ASN A 86 -1.39 7.02 12.00
N ALA A 87 -0.63 6.83 13.08
CA ALA A 87 0.75 7.26 13.16
C ALA A 87 1.74 6.30 12.49
N LEU A 88 1.26 5.15 11.99
CA LEU A 88 2.12 4.05 11.53
C LEU A 88 3.12 4.50 10.47
N TYR A 89 2.69 5.31 9.50
CA TYR A 89 3.57 5.86 8.47
C TYR A 89 4.73 6.67 9.10
N LEU A 90 4.41 7.59 10.01
CA LEU A 90 5.40 8.48 10.63
C LEU A 90 6.36 7.72 11.53
N GLU A 91 5.86 6.73 12.27
CA GLU A 91 6.65 5.85 13.12
C GLU A 91 7.58 4.95 12.30
N LEU A 92 7.12 4.39 11.17
CA LEU A 92 7.96 3.49 10.38
C LEU A 92 8.98 4.24 9.49
N VAL A 93 8.66 5.44 9.01
CA VAL A 93 9.60 6.25 8.21
C VAL A 93 10.62 6.96 9.11
N GLY A 94 10.24 7.26 10.34
CA GLY A 94 11.02 8.06 11.27
C GLY A 94 10.91 9.55 10.99
N THR A 95 11.08 10.36 12.04
CA THR A 95 10.95 11.81 11.94
C THR A 95 12.05 12.54 12.69
N VAL A 96 12.27 13.80 12.31
CA VAL A 96 13.05 14.75 13.08
C VAL A 96 12.13 15.80 13.66
N PHE A 97 12.24 16.02 14.97
CA PHE A 97 11.55 17.07 15.69
C PHE A 97 12.40 18.33 15.74
N ALA A 98 11.99 19.36 15.02
CA ALA A 98 12.63 20.68 15.02
C ALA A 98 11.57 21.76 14.77
N ASN A 99 11.77 22.96 15.33
CA ASN A 99 10.85 24.10 15.16
C ASN A 99 9.38 23.75 15.46
N SER A 100 9.14 22.96 16.52
CA SER A 100 7.80 22.51 16.93
C SER A 100 7.05 21.67 15.88
N ALA A 101 7.76 21.02 14.96
CA ALA A 101 7.19 20.15 13.95
C ALA A 101 7.99 18.85 13.80
N PHE A 102 7.29 17.78 13.42
CA PHE A 102 7.88 16.50 13.04
C PHE A 102 7.99 16.41 11.53
N SER A 103 9.20 16.30 11.01
CA SER A 103 9.46 16.19 9.58
C SER A 103 10.04 14.82 9.24
N THR A 104 9.59 14.19 8.16
CA THR A 104 10.08 12.88 7.72
C THR A 104 11.56 12.93 7.33
N LEU A 105 12.25 11.78 7.38
CA LEU A 105 13.69 11.70 7.08
C LEU A 105 14.04 12.05 5.62
N ASP A 106 13.10 11.87 4.70
CA ASP A 106 13.23 12.32 3.31
C ASP A 106 12.90 13.81 3.12
N GLY A 107 12.36 14.48 4.14
CA GLY A 107 11.94 15.89 4.10
C GLY A 107 10.67 16.16 3.30
N THR A 108 9.94 15.13 2.85
CA THR A 108 8.77 15.30 1.96
C THR A 108 7.47 15.65 2.70
N TYR A 109 7.45 15.46 4.02
CA TYR A 109 6.28 15.75 4.84
C TYR A 109 6.68 16.32 6.21
N SER A 110 5.86 17.24 6.71
CA SER A 110 5.99 17.80 8.06
C SER A 110 4.62 18.00 8.69
N ILE A 111 4.53 17.74 9.99
CA ILE A 111 3.34 17.96 10.80
C ILE A 111 3.70 18.77 12.06
N PRO A 112 3.01 19.88 12.36
CA PRO A 112 3.18 20.59 13.62
C PRO A 112 2.86 19.70 14.82
N ALA A 113 3.70 19.73 15.85
CA ALA A 113 3.52 18.91 17.06
C ALA A 113 2.18 19.17 17.75
N ALA A 114 1.70 20.41 17.72
CA ALA A 114 0.40 20.79 18.28
C ALA A 114 -0.79 20.07 17.62
N LEU A 115 -0.64 19.54 16.40
CA LEU A 115 -1.71 18.81 15.71
C LEU A 115 -1.72 17.31 16.01
N LEU A 116 -0.65 16.73 16.57
CA LEU A 116 -0.58 15.29 16.87
C LEU A 116 -1.69 14.84 17.82
N PRO A 117 -2.00 15.54 18.93
CA PRO A 117 -3.07 15.10 19.83
C PRO A 117 -4.43 15.09 19.14
N ALA A 118 -4.73 16.12 18.34
CA ALA A 118 -6.02 16.25 17.66
C ALA A 118 -6.17 15.31 16.46
N ARG A 119 -5.07 14.99 15.76
CA ARG A 119 -5.10 14.19 14.52
C ARG A 119 -4.80 12.72 14.74
N LEU A 120 -3.94 12.41 15.70
CA LEU A 120 -3.41 11.08 15.94
C LEU A 120 -3.58 10.63 17.40
N GLY A 121 -4.20 11.43 18.28
CA GLY A 121 -4.34 11.09 19.71
C GLY A 121 -3.02 10.93 20.46
N LEU A 122 -1.88 11.31 19.84
CA LEU A 122 -0.54 11.12 20.36
C LEU A 122 0.03 12.44 20.87
N SER A 123 0.84 12.38 21.93
CA SER A 123 1.62 13.55 22.40
C SER A 123 2.98 13.68 21.70
N GLY A 124 3.44 12.63 21.02
CA GLY A 124 4.72 12.59 20.31
C GLY A 124 4.87 11.30 19.51
N LEU A 125 6.00 11.20 18.81
CA LEU A 125 6.39 10.03 18.02
C LEU A 125 7.62 9.37 18.66
N LEU A 126 7.66 8.04 18.69
CA LEU A 126 8.72 7.27 19.34
C LEU A 126 9.96 7.13 18.45
N ASN A 127 9.77 6.88 17.15
CA ASN A 127 10.84 6.94 16.16
C ASN A 127 11.07 8.40 15.71
N SER A 128 11.50 9.23 16.65
CA SER A 128 11.80 10.64 16.43
C SER A 128 13.01 11.11 17.23
N SER A 129 13.80 12.01 16.64
CA SER A 129 14.94 12.66 17.31
C SER A 129 15.03 14.13 16.94
N THR A 130 15.84 14.91 17.66
CA THR A 130 16.13 16.31 17.34
C THR A 130 17.14 16.46 16.21
N SER A 131 17.81 15.37 15.81
CA SER A 131 18.77 15.32 14.71
C SER A 131 18.51 14.12 13.79
N ARG A 132 18.91 14.25 12.51
CA ARG A 132 18.90 13.13 11.54
C ARG A 132 20.00 12.12 11.82
N THR A 133 21.08 12.57 12.45
CA THR A 133 22.22 11.73 12.81
C THR A 133 22.18 11.40 14.29
N ALA A 134 22.80 10.28 14.66
CA ALA A 134 22.94 9.93 16.07
C ALA A 134 23.81 10.99 16.75
N THR A 135 23.43 11.35 17.97
CA THR A 135 24.23 12.14 18.89
C THR A 135 24.63 11.28 20.08
N ASP A 136 25.53 11.77 20.90
CA ASP A 136 25.97 11.06 22.12
C ASP A 136 24.79 10.83 23.11
N GLU A 137 23.70 11.60 22.97
CA GLU A 137 22.53 11.55 23.84
C GLU A 137 21.35 10.78 23.25
N LYS A 138 21.21 10.71 21.91
CA LYS A 138 20.07 10.08 21.25
C LYS A 138 20.44 9.38 19.94
N ALA A 139 19.87 8.19 19.76
CA ALA A 139 19.93 7.48 18.49
C ALA A 139 19.25 8.29 17.36
N ALA A 140 19.75 8.10 16.14
CA ALA A 140 19.09 8.60 14.95
C ALA A 140 17.73 7.91 14.75
N PRO A 141 16.72 8.62 14.22
CA PRO A 141 15.51 7.99 13.72
C PRO A 141 15.85 7.11 12.52
N GLU A 142 15.13 5.99 12.36
CA GLU A 142 15.42 4.99 11.34
C GLU A 142 14.24 4.82 10.38
N ASN A 143 14.52 4.68 9.08
CA ASN A 143 13.49 4.32 8.11
C ASN A 143 13.41 2.80 7.96
N PHE A 144 12.33 2.21 8.46
CA PHE A 144 12.01 0.79 8.37
C PHE A 144 11.33 0.42 7.04
N LEU A 145 10.85 1.41 6.27
CA LEU A 145 10.20 1.24 4.96
C LEU A 145 11.15 1.65 3.81
N LYS A 146 12.21 0.87 3.62
CA LYS A 146 13.30 1.19 2.67
C LYS A 146 12.89 1.20 1.19
N GLU A 147 11.81 0.51 0.83
CA GLU A 147 11.36 0.35 -0.56
C GLU A 147 9.92 0.83 -0.78
N LEU A 148 9.51 1.88 -0.07
CA LEU A 148 8.16 2.41 -0.20
C LEU A 148 7.98 3.16 -1.52
N LYS A 149 7.01 2.73 -2.33
CA LYS A 149 6.67 3.40 -3.60
C LYS A 149 5.78 4.62 -3.33
N PRO A 150 5.86 5.68 -4.14
CA PRO A 150 4.96 6.84 -4.00
C PRO A 150 3.46 6.48 -4.03
N THR A 151 3.09 5.42 -4.75
CA THR A 151 1.70 4.93 -4.81
C THR A 151 1.20 4.30 -3.52
N GLN A 152 2.08 3.91 -2.59
CA GLN A 152 1.73 3.35 -1.28
C GLN A 152 1.57 4.43 -0.20
N ILE A 153 1.71 5.71 -0.57
CA ILE A 153 1.67 6.85 0.35
C ILE A 153 0.45 7.71 0.03
N GLY A 154 -0.48 7.78 0.96
CA GLY A 154 -1.66 8.63 0.88
C GLY A 154 -1.63 9.78 1.88
N THR A 155 -2.71 10.55 1.88
CA THR A 155 -2.97 11.59 2.87
C THR A 155 -4.40 11.45 3.38
N ASN A 156 -4.58 11.45 4.69
CA ASN A 156 -5.88 11.48 5.34
C ASN A 156 -5.89 12.56 6.43
N ASN A 157 -6.85 13.47 6.40
CA ASN A 157 -6.94 14.57 7.37
C ASN A 157 -5.62 15.36 7.52
N ASN A 158 -4.93 15.57 6.39
CA ASN A 158 -3.60 16.20 6.28
C ASN A 158 -2.46 15.42 6.98
N VAL A 159 -2.69 14.16 7.33
CA VAL A 159 -1.68 13.22 7.85
C VAL A 159 -1.28 12.23 6.77
N ARG A 160 0.02 11.98 6.62
CA ARG A 160 0.51 10.92 5.73
C ARG A 160 0.18 9.55 6.30
N VAL A 161 -0.34 8.68 5.45
CA VAL A 161 -0.78 7.34 5.81
C VAL A 161 -0.35 6.33 4.75
N LEU A 162 -0.22 5.07 5.16
CA LEU A 162 -0.01 3.97 4.22
C LEU A 162 -1.33 3.63 3.54
N VAL A 163 -1.32 3.53 2.22
CA VAL A 163 -2.48 3.16 1.39
C VAL A 163 -2.14 1.96 0.51
N LEU A 164 -3.17 1.29 0.02
CA LEU A 164 -3.01 0.22 -0.97
C LEU A 164 -2.58 0.83 -2.31
N SER A 165 -1.48 0.35 -2.91
CA SER A 165 -0.98 0.95 -4.15
C SER A 165 -1.93 0.87 -5.35
N GLU A 166 -2.76 -0.17 -5.40
CA GLU A 166 -3.75 -0.36 -6.46
C GLU A 166 -5.06 0.40 -6.21
N ASP A 167 -5.31 0.85 -4.97
CA ASP A 167 -6.47 1.66 -4.58
C ASP A 167 -6.09 2.65 -3.45
N PRO A 168 -5.54 3.83 -3.79
CA PRO A 168 -5.09 4.82 -2.81
C PRO A 168 -6.20 5.39 -1.92
N THR A 169 -7.47 5.11 -2.22
CA THR A 169 -8.59 5.50 -1.36
C THR A 169 -8.69 4.64 -0.11
N ARG A 170 -7.98 3.50 -0.07
CA ARG A 170 -7.97 2.54 1.04
C ARG A 170 -6.72 2.73 1.88
N VAL A 171 -6.93 3.10 3.13
CA VAL A 171 -5.88 3.29 4.13
C VAL A 171 -5.67 2.00 4.92
N TRP A 172 -4.40 1.58 5.07
CA TRP A 172 -4.00 0.51 5.98
C TRP A 172 -4.34 0.88 7.41
N GLN A 173 -5.18 0.07 8.06
CA GLN A 173 -5.58 0.25 9.44
C GLN A 173 -4.66 -0.52 10.37
N TYR A 174 -4.37 0.07 11.53
CA TYR A 174 -3.40 -0.46 12.48
C TYR A 174 -3.83 -0.19 13.92
N ASN A 175 -3.68 -1.18 14.78
CA ASN A 175 -3.97 -1.08 16.20
C ASN A 175 -3.03 -1.97 17.02
N SER A 176 -2.10 -1.36 17.75
CA SER A 176 -1.25 -2.00 18.77
C SER A 176 -1.67 -1.65 20.19
N ALA A 177 -2.48 -0.61 20.37
CA ALA A 177 -2.93 -0.15 21.70
C ALA A 177 -3.85 -1.18 22.36
N ASN A 178 -4.82 -1.68 21.59
CA ASN A 178 -5.85 -2.62 22.04
C ASN A 178 -6.21 -3.58 20.89
N PRO A 179 -5.28 -4.45 20.46
CA PRO A 179 -5.57 -5.40 19.38
C PRO A 179 -6.67 -6.37 19.79
N VAL A 180 -7.72 -6.45 18.98
CA VAL A 180 -8.91 -7.28 19.20
C VAL A 180 -8.65 -8.69 18.66
N ARG A 181 -7.92 -8.81 17.55
CA ARG A 181 -7.73 -10.08 16.83
C ARG A 181 -6.40 -10.76 17.19
N ASN A 182 -5.38 -9.99 17.53
CA ASN A 182 -4.07 -10.48 17.98
C ASN A 182 -3.67 -9.95 19.38
N PRO A 183 -4.24 -10.50 20.48
CA PRO A 183 -3.86 -10.09 21.83
C PRO A 183 -2.35 -10.24 22.09
N GLY A 184 -1.72 -9.18 22.62
CA GLY A 184 -0.26 -9.14 22.86
C GLY A 184 0.59 -8.80 21.62
N GLY A 185 -0.05 -8.57 20.47
CA GLY A 185 0.58 -8.17 19.21
C GLY A 185 0.07 -6.83 18.70
N TYR A 186 -0.31 -6.83 17.43
CA TYR A 186 -1.00 -5.73 16.77
C TYR A 186 -1.98 -6.30 15.73
N ASP A 187 -3.02 -5.54 15.44
CA ASP A 187 -3.92 -5.77 14.32
C ASP A 187 -3.49 -4.86 13.16
N LEU A 188 -3.29 -5.44 11.97
CA LEU A 188 -3.04 -4.72 10.72
C LEU A 188 -3.97 -5.28 9.65
N TRP A 189 -4.76 -4.40 9.03
CA TRP A 189 -5.73 -4.82 8.03
C TRP A 189 -6.11 -3.75 7.02
N ILE A 190 -6.77 -4.21 5.95
CA ILE A 190 -7.37 -3.36 4.94
C ILE A 190 -8.57 -4.07 4.30
N TRP A 191 -9.62 -3.31 4.00
CA TRP A 191 -10.76 -3.78 3.23
C TRP A 191 -10.52 -3.51 1.75
N VAL A 192 -10.56 -4.56 0.94
CA VAL A 192 -10.26 -4.53 -0.49
C VAL A 192 -11.49 -4.90 -1.30
N GLU A 193 -11.91 -4.04 -2.22
CA GLU A 193 -13.01 -4.34 -3.14
C GLU A 193 -12.49 -5.10 -4.36
N ALA A 194 -13.08 -6.27 -4.63
CA ALA A 194 -12.76 -7.12 -5.75
C ALA A 194 -14.05 -7.47 -6.51
N GLY A 195 -14.56 -6.53 -7.30
CA GLY A 195 -15.88 -6.64 -7.93
C GLY A 195 -17.00 -6.43 -6.91
N ASN A 196 -17.96 -7.35 -6.82
CA ASN A 196 -19.10 -7.24 -5.89
C ASN A 196 -18.81 -7.80 -4.49
N ARG A 197 -17.54 -8.11 -4.18
CA ARG A 197 -17.12 -8.67 -2.88
C ARG A 197 -16.06 -7.79 -2.26
N THR A 198 -16.24 -7.50 -0.97
CA THR A 198 -15.22 -6.88 -0.13
C THR A 198 -14.46 -7.98 0.60
N ASN A 199 -13.15 -8.02 0.42
CA ASN A 199 -12.25 -8.96 1.08
C ASN A 199 -11.50 -8.21 2.17
N LEU A 200 -11.52 -8.72 3.39
CA LEU A 200 -10.64 -8.27 4.45
C LEU A 200 -9.28 -8.95 4.27
N ILE A 201 -8.22 -8.17 4.20
CA ILE A 201 -6.83 -8.65 4.21
C ILE A 201 -6.21 -8.21 5.52
N SER A 202 -5.69 -9.16 6.30
CA SER A 202 -5.27 -8.92 7.68
C SER A 202 -4.10 -9.81 8.10
N ASN A 203 -3.43 -9.45 9.20
CA ASN A 203 -2.35 -10.23 9.81
C ASN A 203 -2.81 -11.33 10.79
N TRP A 204 -4.10 -11.66 10.79
CA TRP A 204 -4.67 -12.78 11.56
C TRP A 204 -5.46 -13.71 10.63
N ASN A 205 -5.65 -14.96 11.08
CA ASN A 205 -6.51 -15.91 10.39
C ASN A 205 -7.98 -15.54 10.60
N GLN A 206 -8.74 -15.53 9.51
CA GLN A 206 -10.19 -15.28 9.51
C GLN A 206 -10.98 -16.51 9.92
#